data_AF-A0A382WH32-F1
#
_entry.id   AF-A0A382WH32-F1
#
_cell.length_a   1.000
_cell.length_b   1.000
_cell.length_c   1.000
_cell.angle_alpha   90.00
_cell.angle_beta   90.00
_cell.angle_gamma   90.00
#
_symmetry.space_group_name_H-M   'P 1'
#
loop_
_entity.id
_entity.type
_entity.pdbx_description
1 polymer ?
#
loop_
_entity_poly.entity_id
_entity_poly.type
_entity_poly.pdbx_seq_one_letter_code
_entity_poly.pdbx_strand_id
1 'polypeptide(L)'
;MEEKALVRILFSITMMLASWPVDAHQPVLNSESRTAKSPYIVEEPEISKAIFSELIGKPHYYRIDSNSRFKFYAGITVPKIDNCPISK
;
A
#
# COMPACT_ATOMS: atom_id res chain seq x y z
N MET A 1 -19.11 29.87 -25.30
CA MET A 1 -18.82 28.42 -25.34
C MET A 1 -20.15 27.73 -25.39
N GLU A 2 -20.40 26.90 -26.40
CA GLU A 2 -21.67 26.15 -26.53
C GLU A 2 -21.95 25.35 -25.25
N GLU A 3 -23.19 25.38 -24.75
CA GLU A 3 -23.60 24.68 -23.51
C GLU A 3 -23.19 23.20 -23.51
N LYS A 4 -23.31 22.54 -24.66
CA LYS A 4 -22.90 21.15 -24.89
C LYS A 4 -21.40 20.94 -24.75
N ALA A 5 -20.58 21.91 -25.14
CA ALA A 5 -19.12 21.85 -24.99
C ALA A 5 -18.72 21.98 -23.52
N LEU A 6 -19.41 22.86 -22.76
CA LEU A 6 -19.16 23.04 -21.33
C LEU A 6 -19.52 21.78 -20.52
N VAL A 7 -20.68 21.16 -20.83
CA VAL A 7 -21.10 19.89 -20.21
C VAL A 7 -20.11 18.77 -20.51
N ARG A 8 -19.61 18.67 -21.75
CA ARG A 8 -18.59 17.68 -22.14
C ARG A 8 -17.29 17.87 -21.37
N ILE A 9 -16.81 19.10 -21.24
CA ILE A 9 -15.59 19.43 -20.49
C ILE A 9 -15.77 19.06 -19.02
N LEU A 10 -16.90 19.43 -18.40
CA LEU A 10 -17.17 19.11 -17.00
C LEU A 10 -17.22 17.59 -16.75
N PHE A 11 -17.85 16.85 -17.66
CA PHE A 11 -17.90 15.39 -17.60
C PHE A 11 -16.50 14.78 -17.71
N SER A 12 -15.68 15.24 -18.66
CA SER A 12 -14.29 14.78 -18.81
C SER A 12 -13.44 15.07 -17.56
N ILE A 13 -13.57 16.25 -16.96
CA ILE A 13 -12.86 16.61 -15.72
C ILE A 13 -13.30 15.68 -14.56
N THR A 14 -14.60 15.44 -14.43
CA THR A 14 -15.14 14.57 -13.38
C THR A 14 -14.62 13.14 -13.51
N MET A 15 -14.59 12.62 -14.74
CA MET A 15 -14.08 11.28 -15.03
C MET A 15 -12.57 11.16 -14.76
N MET A 16 -11.81 12.23 -14.99
CA MET A 16 -10.37 12.28 -14.72
C MET A 16 -10.04 12.38 -13.23
N LEU A 17 -10.88 13.04 -12.42
CA LEU A 17 -10.72 13.10 -10.97
C LEU A 17 -11.07 11.78 -10.27
N ALA A 18 -11.97 10.99 -10.85
CA ALA A 18 -12.41 9.71 -10.28
C ALA A 18 -11.34 8.60 -10.35
N SER A 19 -10.26 8.76 -11.14
CA SER A 19 -9.23 7.72 -11.33
C SER A 19 -8.07 7.77 -10.32
N TRP A 20 -8.00 8.78 -9.44
CA TRP A 20 -6.92 8.92 -8.46
C TRP A 20 -6.80 7.85 -7.35
N PRO A 21 -7.86 7.16 -6.86
CA PRO A 21 -7.72 6.23 -5.73
C PRO A 21 -7.05 4.88 -6.09
N VAL A 22 -6.62 4.69 -7.35
CA VAL A 22 -5.95 3.46 -7.80
C VAL A 22 -4.60 3.24 -7.11
N ASP A 23 -3.94 4.30 -6.66
CA ASP A 23 -2.61 4.24 -6.05
C ASP A 23 -2.62 3.64 -4.62
N ALA A 24 -3.73 3.79 -3.89
CA ALA A 24 -3.83 3.39 -2.48
C ALA A 24 -3.73 1.87 -2.23
N HIS A 25 -3.87 1.03 -3.28
CA HIS A 25 -3.88 -0.43 -3.17
C HIS A 25 -2.67 -1.09 -3.82
N GLN A 26 -1.64 -0.32 -4.19
CA GLN A 26 -0.43 -0.92 -4.75
C GLN A 26 0.44 -1.55 -3.65
N PRO A 27 0.96 -2.77 -3.88
CA PRO A 27 1.88 -3.41 -2.96
C PRO A 27 3.17 -2.60 -2.87
N VAL A 28 3.68 -2.41 -1.65
CA VAL A 28 4.93 -1.69 -1.42
C VAL A 28 6.09 -2.67 -1.32
N LEU A 29 7.16 -2.40 -2.08
CA LEU A 29 8.41 -3.14 -1.99
C LEU A 29 9.35 -2.45 -0.99
N ASN A 30 9.69 -3.13 0.10
CA ASN A 30 10.67 -2.71 1.09
C ASN A 30 11.92 -3.59 0.99
N SER A 31 12.76 -3.30 0.00
CA SER A 31 14.01 -4.03 -0.28
C SER A 31 15.20 -3.59 0.58
N GLU A 32 15.09 -2.46 1.28
CA GLU A 32 16.17 -1.96 2.11
C GLU A 32 16.29 -2.71 3.44
N SER A 33 17.53 -2.90 3.90
CA SER A 33 17.79 -3.47 5.22
C SER A 33 17.38 -2.46 6.30
N ARG A 34 16.35 -2.83 7.08
CA ARG A 34 15.87 -2.05 8.23
C ARG A 34 16.42 -2.63 9.52
N THR A 35 16.71 -1.77 10.49
CA THR A 35 17.20 -2.18 11.82
C THR A 35 16.25 -1.67 12.90
N ALA A 36 16.38 -2.16 14.13
CA ALA A 36 15.62 -1.63 15.25
C ALA A 36 15.82 -0.11 15.45
N LYS A 37 17.00 0.43 15.10
CA LYS A 37 17.33 1.86 15.19
C LYS A 37 16.83 2.68 13.99
N SER A 38 16.54 2.02 12.87
CA SER A 38 16.04 2.63 11.64
C SER A 38 15.01 1.69 10.99
N PRO A 39 13.80 1.62 11.58
CA PRO A 39 12.72 0.78 11.07
C PRO A 39 12.10 1.38 9.81
N TYR A 40 11.40 0.58 9.03
CA TYR A 40 10.52 1.09 7.98
C TYR A 40 9.32 1.79 8.62
N ILE A 41 9.07 3.04 8.24
CA ILE A 41 7.91 3.80 8.71
C ILE A 41 6.70 3.42 7.86
N VAL A 42 5.67 2.88 8.52
CA VAL A 42 4.39 2.59 7.86
C VAL A 42 3.59 3.90 7.83
N GLU A 43 3.66 4.61 6.72
CA GLU A 43 2.83 5.81 6.48
C GLU A 43 1.35 5.43 6.50
N GLU A 44 0.47 6.34 6.93
CA GLU A 44 -0.99 6.15 6.97
C GLU A 44 -1.41 4.73 7.41
N PRO A 45 -1.02 4.28 8.62
CA PRO A 45 -1.21 2.90 9.05
C PRO A 45 -2.69 2.51 9.24
N GLU A 46 -3.60 3.48 9.20
CA GLU A 46 -5.05 3.30 9.13
C GLU A 46 -5.54 2.73 7.79
N ILE A 47 -4.72 2.84 6.74
CA ILE A 47 -5.00 2.26 5.42
C ILE A 47 -4.33 0.88 5.33
N SER A 48 -5.09 -0.13 4.92
CA SER A 48 -4.57 -1.48 4.71
C SER A 48 -3.48 -1.51 3.64
N LYS A 49 -2.28 -1.97 4.01
CA LYS A 49 -1.12 -2.05 3.09
C LYS A 49 -0.54 -3.46 3.06
N ALA A 50 -0.12 -3.87 1.87
CA ALA A 50 0.68 -5.08 1.67
C ALA A 50 2.13 -4.66 1.43
N ILE A 51 3.01 -4.97 2.39
CA ILE A 51 4.44 -4.61 2.32
C ILE A 51 5.23 -5.90 2.13
N PHE A 52 6.03 -5.95 1.08
CA PHE A 52 6.83 -7.11 0.71
C PHE A 52 8.30 -6.84 0.93
N SER A 53 9.01 -7.85 1.42
CA SER A 53 10.46 -7.83 1.57
C SER A 53 11.01 -9.23 1.33
N GLU A 54 12.30 -9.32 1.04
CA GLU A 54 12.95 -10.61 0.84
C GLU A 54 13.14 -11.36 2.17
N LEU A 55 12.74 -12.63 2.23
CA LEU A 55 12.89 -13.46 3.43
C LEU A 55 14.30 -14.07 3.50
N ILE A 56 15.28 -13.27 3.94
CA ILE A 56 16.70 -13.68 4.05
C ILE A 56 17.10 -14.25 5.42
N GLY A 57 16.13 -14.64 6.26
CA GLY A 57 16.37 -15.13 7.62
C GLY A 57 16.82 -14.07 8.63
N LYS A 58 16.71 -12.78 8.30
CA LYS A 58 16.96 -11.65 9.20
C LYS A 58 15.65 -10.98 9.61
N PRO A 59 15.57 -10.39 10.81
CA PRO A 59 14.39 -9.66 11.24
C PRO A 59 14.17 -8.38 10.40
N HIS A 60 12.91 -8.08 10.11
CA HIS A 60 12.48 -6.81 9.53
C HIS A 60 11.82 -5.96 10.61
N TYR A 61 12.19 -4.69 10.67
CA TYR A 61 11.69 -3.76 11.67
C TYR A 61 10.74 -2.75 11.02
N TYR A 62 9.54 -2.65 11.56
CA TYR A 62 8.49 -1.73 11.14
C TYR A 62 8.10 -0.83 12.31
N ARG A 63 7.80 0.44 12.03
CA ARG A 63 7.24 1.38 13.01
C ARG A 63 5.87 1.83 12.52
N ILE A 64 4.89 1.69 13.40
CA ILE A 64 3.53 2.18 13.23
C ILE A 64 3.37 3.36 14.19
N ASP A 65 2.97 4.49 13.65
CA ASP A 65 2.72 5.71 14.41
C ASP A 65 1.47 6.38 13.80
N SER A 66 0.48 6.70 14.63
CA SER A 66 -0.77 7.32 14.14
C SER A 66 -1.32 8.28 15.18
N ASN A 67 -1.81 9.41 14.68
CA ASN A 67 -2.50 10.42 15.51
C ASN A 67 -3.98 10.08 15.74
N SER A 68 -4.45 8.93 15.24
CA SER A 68 -5.85 8.51 15.35
C SER A 68 -5.98 7.09 15.91
N ARG A 69 -7.14 6.79 16.51
CA ARG A 69 -7.45 5.42 16.95
C ARG A 69 -8.02 4.62 15.79
N PHE A 70 -7.44 3.45 15.54
CA PHE A 70 -7.94 2.49 14.55
C PHE A 70 -7.77 1.06 15.06
N LYS A 71 -8.52 0.12 14.45
CA LYS A 71 -8.37 -1.30 14.77
C LYS A 71 -7.16 -1.83 14.03
N PHE A 72 -6.08 -2.06 14.76
CA PHE A 72 -4.85 -2.59 14.19
C PHE A 72 -4.95 -4.10 13.97
N TYR A 73 -4.52 -4.55 12.80
CA TYR A 73 -4.31 -5.95 12.46
C TYR A 73 -3.07 -6.06 11.58
N ALA A 74 -2.26 -7.09 11.81
CA ALA A 74 -1.12 -7.43 10.98
C ALA A 74 -1.07 -8.95 10.77
N GLY A 75 -0.66 -9.36 9.56
CA GLY A 75 -0.40 -10.75 9.22
C GLY A 75 0.93 -10.85 8.49
N ILE A 76 1.68 -11.92 8.73
CA ILE A 76 2.88 -12.26 7.99
C ILE A 76 2.47 -13.31 6.96
N THR A 77 2.55 -12.95 5.68
CA THR A 77 2.23 -13.86 4.57
C THR A 77 3.47 -14.09 3.72
N VAL A 78 3.59 -15.29 3.17
CA VAL A 78 4.60 -15.63 2.17
C VAL A 78 3.87 -15.70 0.83
N PRO A 79 4.28 -14.93 -0.20
CA PRO A 79 3.64 -15.02 -1.51
C PRO A 79 3.82 -16.42 -2.07
N LYS A 80 2.77 -16.97 -2.68
CA LYS A 80 2.85 -18.25 -3.38
C LYS A 80 3.80 -18.08 -4.57
N ILE A 81 4.99 -18.63 -4.45
CA ILE A 81 5.91 -18.85 -5.57
C ILE A 81 5.62 -20.25 -6.13
N ASP A 82 5.42 -20.36 -7.45
CA ASP A 82 4.87 -21.55 -8.10
C ASP A 82 5.60 -22.86 -7.77
N ASN A 83 6.90 -22.77 -7.42
CA ASN A 83 7.75 -23.91 -7.08
C ASN A 83 7.92 -24.16 -5.56
N CYS A 84 7.19 -23.46 -4.69
CA CYS A 84 7.25 -23.71 -3.24
C CYS A 84 6.02 -24.51 -2.78
N PRO A 85 6.18 -25.78 -2.39
CA PRO A 85 5.09 -26.52 -1.76
C PRO A 85 4.79 -25.85 -0.42
N ILE A 86 3.60 -25.27 -0.29
CA ILE A 86 3.14 -24.73 0.99
C ILE A 86 3.00 -25.94 1.92
N SER A 87 3.91 -26.06 2.89
CA SER A 87 3.81 -27.05 3.96
C SER A 87 2.43 -26.91 4.61
N LYS A 88 1.70 -28.02 4.71
CA LYS A 88 0.49 -28.10 5.54
C LYS A 88 0.84 -27.94 7.01
#